data_AF-A0A936SZR0-F1
#
_entry.id   AF-A0A936SZR0-F1
#
_cell.length_a   1.000
_cell.length_b   1.000
_cell.length_c   1.000
_cell.angle_alpha   90.00
_cell.angle_beta   90.00
_cell.angle_gamma   90.00
#
_symmetry.space_group_name_H-M   'P 1'
#
loop_
_entity.id
_entity.type
_entity.pdbx_description
1 polymer ?
#
loop_
_entity_poly.entity_id
_entity_poly.type
_entity_poly.pdbx_seq_one_letter_code
_entity_poly.pdbx_strand_id
1 'polypeptide(L)'
;MLVHRSISAAVISLALVGSSARTALANMAAPVRDPGRLTSPRMDTKTPLVVEEERLSFQCQEVSRVPSCSFEARYRVFNPSAEPSGGHAAFYGLHADAVEVKVDGRHANVNLTADEVKALDEDVAAASGSSQQSTFWERTSLAADRQGFSLTVQPGARVEVVATGSMVPGQTIYGHGYSYNPAEGRHYFLHRGDPERRIHEFEYLVSPIRTWAAVHRMVVTVRYPSSWTMYGSFYGTPERSAATWVERKDGDFMTSTATTDGKVSPDAMGNVLELRFSLPGDRVEHGGPFVGLGGALGSMDKGEFRMRFGYEMAAPWWLVESLTVDTDFNQRLVLAANAEAALPHLFFVLPSLSVGAGLPVQVLPTPTVGMRFLAGVQFPFLGFSTSVDIFPGLSPQEGRYQVALLGRLSL
;
A
#
# COMPACT_ATOMS: atom_id res chain seq x y z
N MET A 1 46.33 42.45 -34.65
CA MET A 1 45.38 43.51 -34.26
C MET A 1 44.02 43.17 -34.86
N LEU A 2 43.01 43.03 -33.99
CA LEU A 2 41.57 43.09 -34.27
C LEU A 2 40.96 42.11 -35.28
N VAL A 3 40.55 40.95 -34.77
CA VAL A 3 39.42 40.18 -35.30
C VAL A 3 38.19 40.59 -34.48
N HIS A 4 37.27 41.34 -35.08
CA HIS A 4 35.98 41.69 -34.50
C HIS A 4 34.90 41.48 -35.58
N ARG A 5 33.97 40.55 -35.30
CA ARG A 5 32.60 40.37 -35.81
C ARG A 5 32.31 38.87 -35.65
N SER A 6 31.50 38.41 -34.71
CA SER A 6 30.05 38.58 -34.54
C SER A 6 29.55 37.15 -34.34
N ILE A 7 28.64 36.91 -33.40
CA ILE A 7 27.44 36.04 -33.54
C ILE A 7 26.91 35.66 -32.14
N SER A 8 25.73 36.21 -31.89
CA SER A 8 24.59 35.66 -31.15
C SER A 8 24.69 35.46 -29.64
N ALA A 9 24.20 36.49 -28.95
CA ALA A 9 23.45 36.36 -27.71
C ALA A 9 22.30 35.36 -27.86
N ALA A 10 22.28 34.33 -27.02
CA ALA A 10 21.09 33.53 -26.75
C ALA A 10 20.48 34.04 -25.44
N VAL A 11 19.59 35.02 -25.58
CA VAL A 11 18.59 35.38 -24.58
C VAL A 11 17.59 34.23 -24.57
N ILE A 12 17.67 33.34 -23.58
CA ILE A 12 16.58 32.40 -23.32
C ILE A 12 15.53 33.15 -22.52
N SER A 13 14.56 33.67 -23.27
CA SER A 13 13.31 34.21 -22.77
C SER A 13 12.58 33.14 -21.96
N LEU A 14 12.47 33.37 -20.66
CA LEU A 14 11.58 32.65 -19.75
C LEU A 14 10.13 33.04 -20.08
N ALA A 15 9.57 32.43 -21.13
CA ALA A 15 8.18 32.62 -21.52
C ALA A 15 7.29 31.70 -20.67
N LEU A 16 6.57 32.32 -19.74
CA LEU A 16 5.17 32.03 -19.39
C LEU A 16 4.69 30.58 -19.64
N VAL A 17 4.88 29.73 -18.64
CA VAL A 17 3.92 28.64 -18.37
C VAL A 17 2.80 29.25 -17.54
N GLY A 18 1.97 30.05 -18.22
CA GLY A 18 0.61 30.34 -17.81
C GLY A 18 -0.28 29.21 -18.33
N SER A 19 -0.46 28.16 -17.54
CA SER A 19 -1.49 27.15 -17.80
C SER A 19 -2.02 26.65 -16.47
N SER A 20 -3.16 27.22 -16.09
CA SER A 20 -4.09 26.74 -15.05
C SER A 20 -3.45 26.45 -13.69
N ALA A 21 -3.61 27.41 -12.77
CA ALA A 21 -3.70 27.10 -11.35
C ALA A 21 -4.88 26.13 -11.14
N ARG A 22 -4.63 24.84 -11.37
CA ARG A 22 -5.40 23.79 -10.70
C ARG A 22 -5.14 24.05 -9.23
N THR A 23 -6.21 24.25 -8.48
CA THR A 23 -6.20 24.18 -7.02
C THR A 23 -5.27 23.05 -6.61
N ALA A 24 -4.15 23.40 -5.98
CA ALA A 24 -3.29 22.44 -5.33
C ALA A 24 -4.17 21.77 -4.26
N LEU A 25 -4.63 20.57 -4.57
CA LEU A 25 -5.29 19.67 -3.64
C LEU A 25 -4.23 19.11 -2.68
N ALA A 26 -3.55 20.01 -1.97
CA ALA A 26 -2.74 19.67 -0.83
C ALA A 26 -3.71 19.20 0.26
N ASN A 27 -3.64 17.92 0.63
CA ASN A 27 -4.58 17.15 1.46
C ASN A 27 -5.72 16.44 0.71
N MET A 28 -5.46 15.90 -0.50
CA MET A 28 -6.26 14.75 -0.95
C MET A 28 -5.96 13.56 -0.03
N ALA A 29 -6.98 13.10 0.71
CA ALA A 29 -6.98 11.76 1.28
C ALA A 29 -6.64 10.76 0.16
N ALA A 30 -5.77 9.79 0.46
CA ALA A 30 -5.37 8.77 -0.51
C ALA A 30 -6.63 8.19 -1.18
N PRO A 31 -6.72 8.15 -2.52
CA PRO A 31 -7.84 7.53 -3.17
C PRO A 31 -7.82 6.03 -2.85
N VAL A 32 -8.69 5.60 -1.93
CA VAL A 32 -9.00 4.19 -1.73
C VAL A 32 -9.59 3.71 -3.06
N ARG A 33 -8.82 2.94 -3.83
CA ARG A 33 -9.23 2.60 -5.19
C ARG A 33 -10.38 1.59 -5.21
N ASP A 34 -10.46 0.69 -4.24
CA ASP A 34 -11.56 -0.26 -4.07
C ASP A 34 -11.35 -1.09 -2.78
N PRO A 35 -11.95 -0.77 -1.61
CA PRO A 35 -11.81 -1.63 -0.44
C PRO A 35 -12.61 -2.92 -0.64
N GLY A 36 -12.07 -4.05 -0.19
CA GLY A 36 -12.86 -5.28 -0.06
C GLY A 36 -13.94 -5.03 0.99
N ARG A 37 -15.20 -5.30 0.68
CA ARG A 37 -16.31 -5.02 1.59
C ARG A 37 -17.18 -6.24 1.79
N LEU A 38 -17.62 -6.45 3.02
CA LEU A 38 -18.62 -7.46 3.33
C LEU A 38 -19.60 -6.87 4.35
N THR A 39 -20.86 -7.28 4.28
CA THR A 39 -21.89 -6.79 5.21
C THR A 39 -22.49 -7.93 6.00
N SER A 40 -22.98 -7.63 7.21
CA SER A 40 -23.90 -8.53 7.92
C SER A 40 -25.20 -8.74 7.12
N PRO A 41 -25.93 -9.85 7.34
CA PRO A 41 -27.12 -10.15 6.57
C PRO A 41 -28.19 -9.11 6.82
N ARG A 42 -28.81 -8.67 5.73
CA ARG A 42 -29.91 -7.70 5.75
C ARG A 42 -31.22 -8.37 5.40
N MET A 43 -32.25 -8.16 6.22
CA MET A 43 -33.62 -8.61 5.92
C MET A 43 -34.32 -7.62 5.00
N ASP A 44 -35.19 -8.12 4.12
CA ASP A 44 -36.06 -7.32 3.24
C ASP A 44 -37.05 -6.42 3.99
N THR A 45 -37.35 -6.79 5.24
CA THR A 45 -38.30 -6.13 6.13
C THR A 45 -37.72 -6.04 7.55
N LYS A 46 -38.11 -5.02 8.32
CA LYS A 46 -37.70 -4.90 9.73
C LYS A 46 -38.28 -6.06 10.53
N THR A 47 -37.44 -6.72 11.33
CA THR A 47 -37.85 -7.89 12.09
C THR A 47 -37.73 -7.67 13.62
N PRO A 48 -38.59 -8.29 14.44
CA PRO A 48 -38.41 -8.38 15.88
C PRO A 48 -37.24 -9.31 16.30
N LEU A 49 -36.55 -9.94 15.35
CA LEU A 49 -35.50 -10.90 15.64
C LEU A 49 -34.30 -10.21 16.31
N VAL A 50 -33.77 -10.85 17.35
CA VAL A 50 -32.62 -10.39 18.12
C VAL A 50 -31.42 -11.27 17.81
N VAL A 51 -30.29 -10.67 17.52
CA VAL A 51 -29.01 -11.37 17.40
C VAL A 51 -28.37 -11.38 18.79
N GLU A 52 -28.44 -12.52 19.46
CA GLU A 52 -27.86 -12.70 20.81
C GLU A 52 -26.33 -12.66 20.76
N GLU A 53 -25.73 -13.17 19.68
CA GLU A 53 -24.28 -13.19 19.47
C GLU A 53 -23.95 -13.19 17.97
N GLU A 54 -22.96 -12.39 17.58
CA GLU A 54 -22.31 -12.41 16.28
C GLU A 54 -20.85 -12.84 16.46
N ARG A 55 -20.42 -13.87 15.73
CA ARG A 55 -19.01 -14.30 15.69
C ARG A 55 -18.49 -14.17 14.27
N LEU A 56 -17.48 -13.33 14.11
CA LEU A 56 -16.77 -13.12 12.85
C LEU A 56 -15.39 -13.77 12.96
N SER A 57 -15.10 -14.69 12.06
CA SER A 57 -13.80 -15.35 11.95
C SER A 57 -13.22 -15.11 10.58
N PHE A 58 -12.02 -14.55 10.53
CA PHE A 58 -11.27 -14.31 9.30
C PHE A 58 -9.98 -15.12 9.35
N GLN A 59 -9.72 -15.92 8.31
CA GLN A 59 -8.44 -16.60 8.12
C GLN A 59 -7.78 -16.02 6.88
N CYS A 60 -6.77 -15.19 7.08
CA CYS A 60 -6.06 -14.50 6.03
C CYS A 60 -4.72 -15.18 5.74
N GLN A 61 -4.36 -15.19 4.46
CA GLN A 61 -3.09 -15.73 3.95
C GLN A 61 -2.66 -14.97 2.69
N GLU A 62 -1.41 -15.14 2.29
CA GLU A 62 -0.90 -14.59 1.03
C GLU A 62 -1.13 -15.60 -0.11
N VAL A 63 -1.83 -15.19 -1.16
CA VAL A 63 -1.99 -15.96 -2.40
C VAL A 63 -1.46 -15.11 -3.54
N SER A 64 -0.43 -15.57 -4.23
CA SER A 64 0.17 -14.84 -5.36
C SER A 64 0.58 -13.39 -5.05
N ARG A 65 1.11 -13.14 -3.84
CA ARG A 65 1.49 -11.80 -3.33
C ARG A 65 0.34 -10.83 -3.06
N VAL A 66 -0.88 -11.33 -2.94
CA VAL A 66 -2.06 -10.57 -2.56
C VAL A 66 -2.67 -11.24 -1.31
N PRO A 67 -3.09 -10.48 -0.29
CA PRO A 67 -3.81 -11.07 0.81
C PRO A 67 -5.14 -11.65 0.32
N SER A 68 -5.52 -12.78 0.87
CA SER A 68 -6.80 -13.44 0.64
C SER A 68 -7.31 -13.92 1.99
N CYS A 69 -8.56 -13.65 2.32
CA CYS A 69 -9.16 -14.05 3.58
C CYS A 69 -10.39 -14.95 3.32
N SER A 70 -10.45 -16.12 3.95
CA SER A 70 -11.72 -16.82 4.11
C SER A 70 -12.44 -16.27 5.35
N PHE A 71 -13.75 -16.09 5.27
CA PHE A 71 -14.54 -15.62 6.40
C PHE A 71 -15.61 -16.63 6.81
N GLU A 72 -15.94 -16.63 8.09
CA GLU A 72 -17.15 -17.23 8.66
C GLU A 72 -17.84 -16.17 9.53
N ALA A 73 -19.09 -15.84 9.21
CA ALA A 73 -19.95 -14.99 10.00
C ALA A 73 -21.10 -15.83 10.58
N ARG A 74 -21.11 -16.00 11.90
CA ARG A 74 -22.06 -16.84 12.63
C ARG A 74 -22.94 -15.97 13.52
N TYR A 75 -24.26 -16.12 13.38
CA TYR A 75 -25.27 -15.36 14.09
C TYR A 75 -26.15 -16.30 14.88
N ARG A 76 -26.29 -16.04 16.18
CA ARG A 76 -27.29 -16.68 17.02
C ARG A 76 -28.52 -15.80 17.10
N VAL A 77 -29.56 -16.17 16.37
CA VAL A 77 -30.78 -15.37 16.22
C VAL A 77 -31.89 -15.93 17.12
N PHE A 78 -32.58 -15.05 17.82
CA PHE A 78 -33.70 -15.37 18.71
C PHE A 78 -34.96 -14.60 18.29
N ASN A 79 -36.10 -15.27 18.27
CA ASN A 79 -37.39 -14.62 18.08
C ASN A 79 -38.12 -14.40 19.43
N PRO A 80 -38.17 -13.18 19.96
CA PRO A 80 -38.88 -12.88 21.20
C PRO A 80 -40.39 -12.75 21.05
N SER A 81 -40.95 -12.71 19.82
CA SER A 81 -42.38 -12.49 19.61
C SER A 81 -43.22 -13.75 19.79
N ALA A 82 -44.53 -13.55 19.92
CA ALA A 82 -45.52 -14.63 19.97
C ALA A 82 -45.84 -15.22 18.58
N GLU A 83 -45.40 -14.57 17.50
CA GLU A 83 -45.63 -14.99 16.12
C GLU A 83 -44.31 -15.37 15.42
N PRO A 84 -44.33 -16.28 14.42
CA PRO A 84 -43.18 -16.55 13.58
C PRO A 84 -42.69 -15.28 12.90
N SER A 85 -41.38 -15.14 12.75
CA SER A 85 -40.79 -13.97 12.11
C SER A 85 -39.59 -14.35 11.24
N GLY A 86 -39.38 -13.62 10.15
CA GLY A 86 -38.41 -13.97 9.12
C GLY A 86 -38.73 -13.25 7.82
N GLY A 87 -38.06 -13.66 6.75
CA GLY A 87 -38.14 -13.03 5.43
C GLY A 87 -36.98 -13.45 4.55
N HIS A 88 -36.84 -12.81 3.39
CA HIS A 88 -35.65 -12.94 2.58
C HIS A 88 -34.57 -11.97 3.07
N ALA A 89 -33.33 -12.42 2.98
CA ALA A 89 -32.18 -11.65 3.39
C ALA A 89 -31.04 -11.80 2.40
N ALA A 90 -30.08 -10.86 2.46
CA ALA A 90 -28.89 -10.92 1.63
C ALA A 90 -27.62 -10.57 2.39
N PHE A 91 -26.55 -11.28 2.07
CA PHE A 91 -25.18 -10.83 2.29
C PHE A 91 -24.73 -10.01 1.09
N TYR A 92 -24.11 -8.86 1.36
CA TYR A 92 -23.49 -8.04 0.33
C TYR A 92 -21.98 -8.13 0.44
N GLY A 93 -21.31 -8.36 -0.69
CA GLY A 93 -19.86 -8.39 -0.75
C GLY A 93 -19.31 -7.70 -2.00
N LEU A 94 -18.31 -6.84 -1.83
CA LEU A 94 -17.40 -6.44 -2.90
C LEU A 94 -16.17 -7.34 -2.83
N HIS A 95 -15.82 -7.98 -3.93
CA HIS A 95 -14.72 -8.96 -4.00
C HIS A 95 -14.90 -10.14 -3.03
N ALA A 96 -16.16 -10.53 -2.78
CA ALA A 96 -16.50 -11.71 -2.01
C ALA A 96 -16.99 -12.80 -2.96
N ASP A 97 -16.32 -13.94 -2.93
CA ASP A 97 -16.61 -15.09 -3.78
C ASP A 97 -17.18 -16.24 -2.97
N ALA A 98 -18.01 -17.05 -3.64
CA ALA A 98 -18.51 -18.33 -3.13
C ALA A 98 -19.21 -18.23 -1.76
N VAL A 99 -20.04 -17.20 -1.56
CA VAL A 99 -20.79 -17.03 -0.31
C VAL A 99 -21.85 -18.13 -0.18
N GLU A 100 -21.74 -18.92 0.86
CA GLU A 100 -22.68 -19.98 1.22
C GLU A 100 -23.34 -19.63 2.54
N VAL A 101 -24.67 -19.81 2.63
CA VAL A 101 -25.43 -19.51 3.84
C VAL A 101 -26.16 -20.75 4.34
N LYS A 102 -25.98 -21.07 5.62
CA LYS A 102 -26.68 -22.14 6.33
C LYS A 102 -27.54 -21.59 7.45
N VAL A 103 -28.71 -22.20 7.63
CA VAL A 103 -29.58 -22.01 8.79
C VAL A 103 -29.71 -23.35 9.49
N ASP A 104 -29.30 -23.43 10.75
CA ASP A 104 -29.21 -24.67 11.55
C ASP A 104 -28.49 -25.81 10.79
N GLY A 105 -27.41 -25.44 10.10
CA GLY A 105 -26.57 -26.36 9.31
C GLY A 105 -27.14 -26.77 7.95
N ARG A 106 -28.34 -26.31 7.57
CA ARG A 106 -28.96 -26.58 6.25
C ARG A 106 -28.73 -25.42 5.31
N HIS A 107 -28.40 -25.69 4.04
CA HIS A 107 -28.28 -24.65 3.02
C HIS A 107 -29.58 -23.85 2.91
N ALA A 108 -29.45 -22.53 2.91
CA ALA A 108 -30.58 -21.60 2.90
C ALA A 108 -30.52 -20.60 1.75
N ASN A 109 -29.51 -20.70 0.86
CA ASN A 109 -29.34 -19.85 -0.29
C ASN A 109 -30.60 -19.83 -1.18
N VAL A 110 -31.03 -18.64 -1.59
CA VAL A 110 -32.15 -18.46 -2.54
C VAL A 110 -31.77 -17.45 -3.61
N ASN A 111 -32.40 -17.57 -4.78
CA ASN A 111 -32.36 -16.54 -5.80
C ASN A 111 -33.36 -15.44 -5.44
N LEU A 112 -32.87 -14.22 -5.26
CA LEU A 112 -33.71 -13.05 -5.00
C LEU A 112 -34.38 -12.57 -6.29
N THR A 113 -35.62 -12.15 -6.18
CA THR A 113 -36.34 -11.46 -7.27
C THR A 113 -35.83 -10.03 -7.44
N ALA A 114 -36.10 -9.41 -8.59
CA ALA A 114 -35.69 -8.04 -8.87
C ALA A 114 -36.24 -7.02 -7.85
N ASP A 115 -37.49 -7.24 -7.40
CA ASP A 115 -38.13 -6.36 -6.42
C ASP A 115 -37.51 -6.52 -5.02
N GLU A 116 -37.14 -7.73 -4.62
CA GLU A 116 -36.44 -8.00 -3.36
C GLU A 116 -35.02 -7.41 -3.37
N VAL A 117 -34.29 -7.57 -4.47
CA VAL A 117 -32.97 -6.93 -4.65
C VAL A 117 -33.10 -5.42 -4.52
N LYS A 118 -34.07 -4.82 -5.21
CA LYS A 118 -34.31 -3.38 -5.16
C LYS A 118 -34.65 -2.91 -3.73
N ALA A 119 -35.54 -3.63 -3.04
CA ALA A 119 -35.90 -3.29 -1.67
C ALA A 119 -34.69 -3.34 -0.75
N LEU A 120 -33.90 -4.42 -0.78
CA LEU A 120 -32.70 -4.56 0.04
C LEU A 120 -31.66 -3.47 -0.27
N ASP A 121 -31.47 -3.12 -1.55
CA ASP A 121 -30.52 -2.08 -1.98
C ASP A 121 -30.89 -0.67 -1.52
N GLU A 122 -32.17 -0.29 -1.66
CA GLU A 122 -32.68 1.01 -1.17
C GLU A 122 -32.44 1.17 0.32
N ASP A 123 -32.63 0.07 1.04
CA ASP A 123 -32.54 -0.01 2.47
C ASP A 123 -31.05 0.06 2.91
N VAL A 124 -30.13 -0.59 2.20
CA VAL A 124 -28.66 -0.44 2.36
C VAL A 124 -28.24 1.00 2.12
N ALA A 125 -28.71 1.62 1.05
CA ALA A 125 -28.39 3.02 0.73
C ALA A 125 -28.86 3.97 1.83
N ALA A 126 -30.06 3.76 2.39
CA ALA A 126 -30.59 4.55 3.50
C ALA A 126 -29.78 4.37 4.80
N ALA A 127 -29.23 3.17 5.05
CA ALA A 127 -28.45 2.89 6.25
C ALA A 127 -27.05 3.53 6.25
N SER A 128 -26.47 3.75 5.07
CA SER A 128 -25.09 4.22 4.91
C SER A 128 -24.85 5.70 5.24
N GLY A 129 -25.89 6.55 5.30
CA GLY A 129 -25.82 7.95 5.77
C GLY A 129 -25.06 8.94 4.86
N SER A 130 -25.55 10.19 4.78
CA SER A 130 -25.03 11.34 4.01
C SER A 130 -25.03 11.24 2.46
N SER A 131 -25.34 12.35 1.79
CA SER A 131 -25.47 12.45 0.32
C SER A 131 -24.17 12.28 -0.48
N GLN A 132 -23.00 12.41 0.17
CA GLN A 132 -21.69 12.14 -0.45
C GLN A 132 -21.28 10.67 -0.33
N GLN A 133 -21.63 9.98 0.76
CA GLN A 133 -21.45 8.53 0.84
C GLN A 133 -22.49 7.78 0.01
N SER A 134 -23.72 8.30 -0.14
CA SER A 134 -24.74 7.69 -0.99
C SER A 134 -24.32 7.61 -2.46
N THR A 135 -23.65 8.64 -3.01
CA THR A 135 -23.17 8.64 -4.41
C THR A 135 -21.94 7.76 -4.65
N PHE A 136 -21.20 7.39 -3.59
CA PHE A 136 -20.14 6.38 -3.65
C PHE A 136 -20.72 4.96 -3.54
N TRP A 137 -21.65 4.75 -2.61
CA TRP A 137 -22.38 3.49 -2.46
C TRP A 137 -23.23 3.15 -3.67
N GLU A 138 -23.93 4.11 -4.28
CA GLU A 138 -24.67 3.88 -5.54
C GLU A 138 -23.76 3.39 -6.67
N ARG A 139 -22.49 3.80 -6.68
CA ARG A 139 -21.51 3.32 -7.68
C ARG A 139 -20.94 1.94 -7.34
N THR A 140 -20.76 1.64 -6.05
CA THR A 140 -20.19 0.36 -5.60
C THR A 140 -21.25 -0.73 -5.43
N SER A 141 -22.49 -0.43 -5.07
CA SER A 141 -23.58 -1.41 -4.93
C SER A 141 -23.96 -2.06 -6.27
N LEU A 142 -23.75 -1.35 -7.39
CA LEU A 142 -23.88 -1.90 -8.73
C LEU A 142 -22.81 -2.97 -9.04
N ALA A 143 -21.69 -2.97 -8.32
CA ALA A 143 -20.60 -3.93 -8.43
C ALA A 143 -20.57 -4.97 -7.30
N ALA A 144 -21.44 -4.84 -6.29
CA ALA A 144 -21.50 -5.78 -5.17
C ALA A 144 -22.24 -7.06 -5.55
N ASP A 145 -21.62 -8.20 -5.28
CA ASP A 145 -22.30 -9.48 -5.32
C ASP A 145 -23.25 -9.61 -4.13
N ARG A 146 -24.42 -10.21 -4.41
CA ARG A 146 -25.48 -10.42 -3.42
C ARG A 146 -25.73 -11.90 -3.30
N GLN A 147 -25.66 -12.41 -2.07
CA GLN A 147 -26.07 -13.76 -1.79
C GLN A 147 -27.35 -13.78 -0.95
N GLY A 148 -28.46 -14.09 -1.60
CA GLY A 148 -29.76 -14.23 -0.96
C GLY A 148 -29.89 -15.51 -0.13
N PHE A 149 -30.66 -15.45 0.95
CA PHE A 149 -31.12 -16.60 1.72
C PHE A 149 -32.47 -16.33 2.39
N SER A 150 -33.19 -17.39 2.76
CA SER A 150 -34.46 -17.29 3.50
C SER A 150 -34.27 -17.62 4.97
N LEU A 151 -34.89 -16.85 5.86
CA LEU A 151 -34.89 -17.11 7.30
C LEU A 151 -36.33 -17.15 7.82
N THR A 152 -36.65 -18.10 8.69
CA THR A 152 -37.91 -18.11 9.45
C THR A 152 -37.64 -18.69 10.82
N VAL A 153 -37.97 -17.94 11.86
CA VAL A 153 -37.73 -18.28 13.26
C VAL A 153 -39.07 -18.35 13.98
N GLN A 154 -39.38 -19.51 14.54
CA GLN A 154 -40.62 -19.74 15.28
C GLN A 154 -40.65 -18.94 16.59
N PRO A 155 -41.85 -18.67 17.15
CA PRO A 155 -41.99 -17.97 18.43
C PRO A 155 -41.12 -18.59 19.53
N GLY A 156 -40.31 -17.79 20.22
CA GLY A 156 -39.42 -18.25 21.28
C GLY A 156 -38.27 -19.16 20.84
N ALA A 157 -38.12 -19.43 19.53
CA ALA A 157 -37.07 -20.29 19.01
C ALA A 157 -35.75 -19.54 18.81
N ARG A 158 -34.67 -20.31 18.76
CA ARG A 158 -33.34 -19.86 18.38
C ARG A 158 -32.89 -20.62 17.15
N VAL A 159 -32.23 -19.92 16.25
CA VAL A 159 -31.60 -20.51 15.07
C VAL A 159 -30.19 -19.96 14.91
N GLU A 160 -29.35 -20.75 14.27
CA GLU A 160 -28.00 -20.36 13.91
C GLU A 160 -27.92 -20.08 12.41
N VAL A 161 -27.51 -18.85 12.05
CA VAL A 161 -27.20 -18.49 10.67
C VAL A 161 -25.68 -18.47 10.53
N VAL A 162 -25.14 -19.21 9.56
CA VAL A 162 -23.71 -19.26 9.27
C VAL A 162 -23.50 -18.89 7.82
N ALA A 163 -22.75 -17.83 7.56
CA ALA A 163 -22.29 -17.48 6.22
C ALA A 163 -20.79 -17.69 6.11
N THR A 164 -20.36 -18.35 5.04
CA THR A 164 -18.95 -18.61 4.75
C THR A 164 -18.63 -18.17 3.34
N GLY A 165 -17.41 -17.71 3.10
CA GLY A 165 -16.93 -17.39 1.77
C GLY A 165 -15.46 -17.01 1.77
N SER A 166 -14.98 -16.54 0.62
CA SER A 166 -13.65 -15.95 0.48
C SER A 166 -13.76 -14.51 0.05
N MET A 167 -12.76 -13.72 0.39
CA MET A 167 -12.65 -12.34 -0.05
C MET A 167 -11.21 -11.92 -0.31
N VAL A 168 -11.06 -11.01 -1.26
CA VAL A 168 -9.79 -10.33 -1.56
C VAL A 168 -9.88 -8.92 -1.00
N PRO A 169 -9.05 -8.56 0.01
CA PRO A 169 -9.00 -7.20 0.52
C PRO A 169 -8.60 -6.21 -0.57
N GLY A 170 -9.14 -5.01 -0.47
CA GLY A 170 -8.78 -3.92 -1.34
C GLY A 170 -7.34 -3.49 -1.09
N GLN A 171 -6.71 -2.90 -2.11
CA GLN A 171 -5.38 -2.33 -1.97
C GLN A 171 -5.47 -0.82 -1.80
N THR A 172 -5.13 -0.33 -0.60
CA THR A 172 -4.92 1.09 -0.36
C THR A 172 -3.43 1.37 -0.50
N ILE A 173 -3.03 1.82 -1.70
CA ILE A 173 -1.68 2.33 -1.89
C ILE A 173 -1.66 3.72 -1.25
N TYR A 174 -1.07 3.84 -0.06
CA TYR A 174 -0.65 5.14 0.43
C TYR A 174 0.45 5.61 -0.51
N GLY A 175 0.08 6.44 -1.50
CA GLY A 175 1.07 7.12 -2.32
C GLY A 175 2.04 7.84 -1.38
N HIS A 176 3.33 7.79 -1.68
CA HIS A 176 4.40 8.32 -0.86
C HIS A 176 4.34 9.86 -0.75
N GLY A 177 3.29 10.43 -0.15
CA GLY A 177 3.02 11.87 -0.06
C GLY A 177 3.61 12.67 -1.23
N TYR A 178 4.60 13.51 -0.92
CA TYR A 178 5.52 14.10 -1.90
C TYR A 178 6.95 13.55 -1.76
N SER A 179 7.16 12.52 -0.94
CA SER A 179 8.47 11.98 -0.58
C SER A 179 8.70 10.62 -1.25
N TYR A 180 9.64 10.52 -2.18
CA TYR A 180 9.98 9.26 -2.84
C TYR A 180 11.26 8.66 -2.24
N ASN A 181 11.32 7.33 -2.12
CA ASN A 181 12.55 6.67 -1.70
C ASN A 181 13.67 6.91 -2.74
N PRO A 182 14.95 6.85 -2.35
CA PRO A 182 16.06 7.12 -3.24
C PRO A 182 16.05 6.34 -4.56
N ALA A 183 15.76 5.03 -4.55
CA ALA A 183 15.75 4.23 -5.77
C ALA A 183 14.60 4.66 -6.70
N GLU A 184 13.40 4.81 -6.17
CA GLU A 184 12.21 5.28 -6.92
C GLU A 184 12.41 6.69 -7.47
N GLY A 185 12.89 7.62 -6.64
CA GLY A 185 13.10 9.01 -7.03
C GLY A 185 14.15 9.15 -8.13
N ARG A 186 15.25 8.38 -8.04
CA ARG A 186 16.32 8.36 -9.06
C ARG A 186 15.86 7.71 -10.36
N HIS A 187 15.09 6.62 -10.28
CA HIS A 187 14.78 5.74 -11.41
C HIS A 187 13.29 5.72 -11.76
N TYR A 188 12.71 6.91 -11.90
CA TYR A 188 11.27 7.08 -12.01
C TYR A 188 10.60 6.23 -13.12
N PHE A 189 11.30 5.92 -14.22
CA PHE A 189 10.71 5.17 -15.33
C PHE A 189 10.91 3.66 -15.24
N LEU A 190 11.98 3.20 -14.59
CA LEU A 190 12.37 1.78 -14.56
C LEU A 190 12.33 1.15 -13.16
N HIS A 191 12.05 1.95 -12.13
CA HIS A 191 11.94 1.48 -10.76
C HIS A 191 10.97 0.30 -10.63
N ARG A 192 11.41 -0.73 -9.89
CA ARG A 192 10.60 -1.88 -9.52
C ARG A 192 10.83 -2.25 -8.07
N GLY A 193 9.77 -2.71 -7.44
CA GLY A 193 9.78 -3.06 -6.03
C GLY A 193 9.13 -1.94 -5.22
N ASP A 194 8.60 -2.32 -4.07
CA ASP A 194 8.05 -1.38 -3.11
C ASP A 194 8.44 -1.94 -1.73
N PRO A 195 9.49 -1.40 -1.08
CA PRO A 195 9.93 -1.87 0.22
C PRO A 195 9.01 -1.34 1.31
N GLU A 196 8.11 -0.41 0.97
CA GLU A 196 7.09 0.03 1.87
C GLU A 196 6.00 -1.04 1.98
N ARG A 197 5.34 -0.99 3.12
CA ARG A 197 4.35 -1.98 3.46
C ARG A 197 3.12 -1.72 2.60
N ARG A 198 2.74 -2.70 1.78
CA ARG A 198 1.44 -2.65 1.10
C ARG A 198 0.36 -2.73 2.17
N ILE A 199 -0.44 -1.66 2.28
CA ILE A 199 -1.58 -1.65 3.18
C ILE A 199 -2.79 -2.12 2.39
N HIS A 200 -3.33 -3.25 2.82
CA HIS A 200 -4.56 -3.81 2.31
C HIS A 200 -5.65 -3.57 3.33
N GLU A 201 -6.80 -3.15 2.84
CA GLU A 201 -7.92 -2.74 3.68
C GLU A 201 -9.16 -3.54 3.32
N PHE A 202 -9.80 -4.05 4.35
CA PHE A 202 -11.10 -4.69 4.28
C PHE A 202 -12.02 -4.00 5.30
N GLU A 203 -13.20 -3.63 4.83
CA GLU A 203 -14.25 -3.07 5.66
C GLU A 203 -15.39 -4.08 5.81
N TYR A 204 -15.69 -4.47 7.05
CA TYR A 204 -16.90 -5.19 7.38
C TYR A 204 -17.94 -4.21 7.89
N LEU A 205 -19.03 -4.03 7.14
CA LEU A 205 -20.15 -3.25 7.62
C LEU A 205 -20.88 -4.05 8.69
N VAL A 206 -20.69 -3.66 9.95
CA VAL A 206 -21.46 -4.11 11.11
C VAL A 206 -22.84 -3.42 11.09
N SER A 207 -22.96 -2.24 10.47
CA SER A 207 -24.16 -1.40 10.46
C SER A 207 -25.44 -1.87 9.70
N PRO A 208 -25.49 -2.95 8.90
CA PRO A 208 -26.78 -3.50 8.43
C PRO A 208 -27.61 -4.14 9.56
N ILE A 209 -27.07 -4.22 10.78
CA ILE A 209 -27.77 -4.65 12.01
C ILE A 209 -29.11 -3.91 12.25
N ARG A 210 -29.38 -2.79 11.56
CA ARG A 210 -30.62 -2.01 11.65
C ARG A 210 -31.90 -2.74 11.23
N THR A 211 -31.83 -3.85 10.50
CA THR A 211 -33.02 -4.69 10.22
C THR A 211 -33.34 -5.67 11.36
N TRP A 212 -32.43 -5.82 12.31
CA TRP A 212 -32.55 -6.64 13.51
C TRP A 212 -32.93 -5.77 14.70
N ALA A 213 -33.66 -6.32 15.66
CA ALA A 213 -34.14 -5.57 16.82
C ALA A 213 -33.01 -5.18 17.79
N ALA A 214 -31.96 -6.01 17.90
CA ALA A 214 -30.76 -5.74 18.69
C ALA A 214 -29.61 -6.71 18.36
N VAL A 215 -28.38 -6.28 18.63
CA VAL A 215 -27.17 -7.14 18.71
C VAL A 215 -26.53 -6.94 20.07
N HIS A 216 -26.35 -8.03 20.82
CA HIS A 216 -25.90 -7.98 22.21
C HIS A 216 -24.40 -8.18 22.41
N ARG A 217 -23.78 -9.03 21.59
CA ARG A 217 -22.37 -9.40 21.71
C ARG A 217 -21.79 -9.67 20.34
N MET A 218 -20.60 -9.14 20.08
CA MET A 218 -19.83 -9.44 18.88
C MET A 218 -18.43 -9.90 19.27
N VAL A 219 -17.98 -10.99 18.66
CA VAL A 219 -16.63 -11.54 18.82
C VAL A 219 -15.98 -11.60 17.45
N VAL A 220 -14.87 -10.90 17.27
CA VAL A 220 -14.12 -10.85 16.02
C VAL A 220 -12.80 -11.56 16.24
N THR A 221 -12.47 -12.53 15.39
CA THR A 221 -11.20 -13.25 15.41
C THR A 221 -10.57 -13.18 14.02
N VAL A 222 -9.30 -12.77 13.97
CA VAL A 222 -8.55 -12.63 12.73
C VAL A 222 -7.25 -13.40 12.87
N ARG A 223 -7.06 -14.43 12.04
CA ARG A 223 -5.81 -15.19 11.95
C ARG A 223 -5.05 -14.78 10.68
N TYR A 224 -3.79 -14.40 10.81
CA TYR A 224 -2.97 -13.88 9.71
C TYR A 224 -1.49 -14.26 9.88
N PRO A 225 -0.66 -14.24 8.82
CA PRO A 225 0.78 -14.52 8.94
C PRO A 225 1.47 -13.55 9.90
N SER A 226 2.36 -14.05 10.75
CA SER A 226 3.09 -13.25 11.75
C SER A 226 4.10 -12.26 11.17
N SER A 227 4.38 -12.36 9.86
CA SER A 227 5.14 -11.37 9.11
C SER A 227 4.32 -10.12 8.76
N TRP A 228 2.99 -10.18 8.85
CA TRP A 228 2.10 -9.04 8.60
C TRP A 228 1.86 -8.27 9.90
N THR A 229 1.47 -6.99 9.78
CA THR A 229 0.93 -6.21 10.90
C THR A 229 -0.55 -5.96 10.65
N MET A 230 -1.41 -6.16 11.65
CA MET A 230 -2.84 -5.88 11.55
C MET A 230 -3.26 -4.74 12.47
N TYR A 231 -4.12 -3.87 11.97
CA TYR A 231 -4.79 -2.84 12.73
C TYR A 231 -6.29 -3.00 12.54
N GLY A 232 -7.04 -3.08 13.64
CA GLY A 232 -8.50 -3.19 13.59
C GLY A 232 -9.17 -2.09 14.39
N SER A 233 -10.22 -1.48 13.86
CA SER A 233 -11.00 -0.45 14.54
C SER A 233 -12.50 -0.62 14.31
N PHE A 234 -13.30 -0.17 15.27
CA PHE A 234 -14.74 -0.02 15.10
C PHE A 234 -15.04 1.47 14.97
N TYR A 235 -15.59 1.89 13.84
CA TYR A 235 -16.14 3.24 13.67
C TYR A 235 -17.56 3.29 14.23
N GLY A 236 -18.06 4.46 14.63
CA GLY A 236 -19.48 4.66 14.96
C GLY A 236 -19.80 5.11 16.38
N THR A 237 -18.79 5.26 17.25
CA THR A 237 -18.88 5.97 18.53
C THR A 237 -18.18 7.34 18.44
N PRO A 238 -18.67 8.40 19.11
CA PRO A 238 -18.06 9.75 19.07
C PRO A 238 -16.58 9.79 19.48
N GLU A 239 -16.15 8.82 20.26
CA GLU A 239 -14.74 8.53 20.53
C GLU A 239 -14.32 7.34 19.67
N ARG A 240 -13.21 7.46 18.94
CA ARG A 240 -12.52 6.31 18.34
C ARG A 240 -12.07 5.37 19.46
N SER A 241 -12.96 4.50 19.95
CA SER A 241 -12.55 3.46 20.86
C SER A 241 -11.78 2.44 20.03
N ALA A 242 -10.45 2.48 20.08
CA ALA A 242 -9.65 1.35 19.64
C ALA A 242 -10.19 0.13 20.40
N ALA A 243 -10.75 -0.86 19.69
CA ALA A 243 -11.09 -2.11 20.35
C ALA A 243 -9.83 -2.66 20.99
N THR A 244 -9.96 -3.14 22.22
CA THR A 244 -8.86 -3.84 22.87
C THR A 244 -8.71 -5.20 22.20
N TRP A 245 -7.76 -5.29 21.27
CA TRP A 245 -7.39 -6.54 20.62
C TRP A 245 -6.51 -7.37 21.55
N VAL A 246 -6.86 -8.63 21.74
CA VAL A 246 -6.02 -9.63 22.40
C VAL A 246 -5.28 -10.40 21.32
N GLU A 247 -3.96 -10.33 21.34
CA GLU A 247 -3.12 -10.98 20.33
C GLU A 247 -2.43 -12.22 20.89
N ARG A 248 -2.40 -13.27 20.07
CA ARG A 248 -1.71 -14.52 20.37
C ARG A 248 -0.92 -14.99 19.16
N LYS A 249 0.37 -15.26 19.38
CA LYS A 249 1.22 -15.91 18.37
C LYS A 249 1.08 -17.42 18.47
N ASP A 250 0.91 -18.08 17.34
CA ASP A 250 0.89 -19.53 17.19
C ASP A 250 1.71 -19.94 15.95
N GLY A 251 2.96 -20.35 16.19
CA GLY A 251 3.94 -20.62 15.13
C GLY A 251 4.15 -19.41 14.21
N ASP A 252 3.90 -19.61 12.92
CA ASP A 252 4.04 -18.60 11.87
C ASP A 252 2.83 -17.67 11.75
N PHE A 253 1.80 -17.85 12.58
CA PHE A 253 0.57 -17.07 12.54
C PHE A 253 0.38 -16.23 13.80
N MET A 254 -0.30 -15.11 13.63
CA MET A 254 -0.89 -14.29 14.68
C MET A 254 -2.40 -14.48 14.65
N THR A 255 -3.02 -14.52 15.83
CA THR A 255 -4.46 -14.44 16.00
C THR A 255 -4.78 -13.24 16.87
N SER A 256 -5.57 -12.31 16.34
CA SER A 256 -6.05 -11.15 17.09
C SER A 256 -7.55 -11.29 17.31
N THR A 257 -8.00 -11.11 18.56
CA THR A 257 -9.40 -11.25 18.95
C THR A 257 -9.89 -9.97 19.62
N ALA A 258 -11.03 -9.45 19.15
CA ALA A 258 -11.76 -8.36 19.80
C ALA A 258 -13.13 -8.88 20.26
N THR A 259 -13.60 -8.38 21.40
CA THR A 259 -14.96 -8.64 21.88
C THR A 259 -15.59 -7.32 22.25
N THR A 260 -16.81 -7.09 21.77
CA THR A 260 -17.62 -5.95 22.18
C THR A 260 -18.89 -6.49 22.82
N ASP A 261 -19.11 -6.11 24.08
CA ASP A 261 -20.33 -6.41 24.83
C ASP A 261 -21.20 -5.16 24.89
N GLY A 262 -22.51 -5.31 24.68
CA GLY A 262 -23.47 -4.22 24.80
C GLY A 262 -24.43 -4.14 23.61
N LYS A 263 -25.59 -3.52 23.84
CA LYS A 263 -26.54 -3.21 22.77
C LYS A 263 -25.92 -2.13 21.89
N VAL A 264 -25.45 -2.53 20.71
CA VAL A 264 -25.11 -1.57 19.66
C VAL A 264 -26.39 -0.78 19.36
N SER A 265 -26.37 0.54 19.62
CA SER A 265 -27.55 1.37 19.39
C SER A 265 -27.93 1.33 17.92
N PRO A 266 -29.21 1.07 17.57
CA PRO A 266 -29.70 1.17 16.19
C PRO A 266 -29.43 2.54 15.55
N ASP A 267 -29.32 3.58 16.38
CA ASP A 267 -29.10 4.97 15.98
C ASP A 267 -27.62 5.37 15.87
N ALA A 268 -26.68 4.49 16.26
CA ALA A 268 -25.25 4.76 16.07
C ALA A 268 -24.95 4.86 14.56
N MET A 269 -24.36 5.98 14.15
CA MET A 269 -23.98 6.19 12.75
C MET A 269 -22.71 5.40 12.45
N GLY A 270 -22.80 4.39 11.56
CA GLY A 270 -21.63 3.83 10.88
C GLY A 270 -20.77 2.89 11.71
N ASN A 271 -21.36 1.81 12.25
CA ASN A 271 -20.57 0.70 12.78
C ASN A 271 -19.90 -0.06 11.63
N VAL A 272 -18.68 0.35 11.30
CA VAL A 272 -17.81 -0.36 10.35
C VAL A 272 -16.68 -0.94 11.17
N LEU A 273 -16.50 -2.25 11.08
CA LEU A 273 -15.26 -2.91 11.48
C LEU A 273 -14.29 -2.73 10.32
N GLU A 274 -13.27 -1.92 10.51
CA GLU A 274 -12.19 -1.74 9.54
C GLU A 274 -11.02 -2.62 9.96
N LEU A 275 -10.57 -3.49 9.07
CA LEU A 275 -9.35 -4.27 9.23
C LEU A 275 -8.33 -3.83 8.18
N ARG A 276 -7.17 -3.38 8.65
CA ARG A 276 -6.02 -3.02 7.82
C ARG A 276 -4.89 -3.99 8.04
N PHE A 277 -4.40 -4.59 6.96
CA PHE A 277 -3.26 -5.48 6.93
C PHE A 277 -2.09 -4.79 6.24
N SER A 278 -0.98 -4.72 6.93
CA SER A 278 0.28 -4.19 6.43
C SER A 278 1.19 -5.37 6.11
N LEU A 279 1.35 -5.66 4.83
CA LEU A 279 2.21 -6.73 4.35
C LEU A 279 3.66 -6.23 4.28
N PRO A 280 4.66 -7.07 4.57
CA PRO A 280 6.06 -6.69 4.36
C PRO A 280 6.28 -6.38 2.88
N GLY A 281 6.90 -5.23 2.60
CA GLY A 281 7.31 -4.85 1.25
C GLY A 281 8.47 -5.71 0.73
N ASP A 282 8.88 -5.44 -0.51
CA ASP A 282 10.05 -6.05 -1.11
C ASP A 282 11.30 -5.69 -0.30
N ARG A 283 12.16 -6.66 0.00
CA ARG A 283 13.41 -6.37 0.74
C ARG A 283 14.42 -5.55 -0.06
N VAL A 284 14.26 -5.56 -1.39
CA VAL A 284 15.16 -4.95 -2.36
C VAL A 284 14.34 -4.15 -3.36
N GLU A 285 14.63 -2.86 -3.46
CA GLU A 285 14.18 -2.01 -4.56
C GLU A 285 15.16 -2.15 -5.73
N HIS A 286 14.63 -2.38 -6.92
CA HIS A 286 15.41 -2.26 -8.14
C HIS A 286 15.22 -0.82 -8.65
N GLY A 287 16.28 -0.01 -8.56
CA GLY A 287 16.29 1.32 -9.14
C GLY A 287 16.29 1.20 -10.66
N GLY A 288 17.47 0.94 -11.23
CA GLY A 288 17.61 0.85 -12.67
C GLY A 288 19.01 1.23 -13.16
N PRO A 289 19.20 1.27 -14.48
CA PRO A 289 20.45 1.72 -15.07
C PRO A 289 20.63 3.23 -14.96
N PHE A 290 21.88 3.67 -14.92
CA PHE A 290 22.24 5.08 -15.01
C PHE A 290 23.51 5.29 -15.84
N VAL A 291 23.67 6.52 -16.32
CA VAL A 291 24.86 7.00 -17.00
C VAL A 291 25.34 8.31 -16.38
N GLY A 292 26.64 8.44 -16.20
CA GLY A 292 27.30 9.64 -15.73
C GLY A 292 28.35 10.10 -16.74
N LEU A 293 28.41 11.41 -17.02
CA LEU A 293 29.41 12.03 -17.88
C LEU A 293 30.01 13.24 -17.19
N GLY A 294 31.33 13.39 -17.25
CA GLY A 294 31.97 14.55 -16.66
C GLY A 294 33.48 14.51 -16.72
N GLY A 295 34.10 15.14 -15.73
CA GLY A 295 35.55 15.32 -15.67
C GLY A 295 36.16 14.63 -14.46
N ALA A 296 37.44 14.29 -14.56
CA ALA A 296 38.23 13.83 -13.44
C ALA A 296 39.59 14.55 -13.35
N LEU A 297 40.06 14.73 -12.12
CA LEU A 297 41.35 15.33 -11.77
C LEU A 297 42.14 14.32 -10.93
N GLY A 298 43.40 14.10 -11.26
CA GLY A 298 44.29 13.19 -10.54
C GLY A 298 45.57 13.86 -10.07
N SER A 299 46.39 13.14 -9.29
CA SER A 299 47.63 13.67 -8.72
C SER A 299 48.70 14.10 -9.74
N MET A 300 48.54 13.78 -11.03
CA MET A 300 49.54 14.11 -12.07
C MET A 300 48.97 14.68 -13.41
N ASP A 301 47.65 14.86 -13.57
CA ASP A 301 47.05 15.14 -14.91
C ASP A 301 46.19 16.41 -15.01
N LYS A 302 46.11 16.93 -16.26
CA LYS A 302 45.10 17.89 -16.74
C LYS A 302 43.74 17.20 -16.77
N GLY A 303 42.64 17.93 -16.58
CA GLY A 303 41.29 17.36 -16.51
C GLY A 303 40.98 16.37 -17.65
N GLU A 304 40.57 15.15 -17.27
CA GLU A 304 40.23 14.06 -18.18
C GLU A 304 38.71 13.91 -18.30
N PHE A 305 38.24 13.50 -19.48
CA PHE A 305 36.85 13.10 -19.64
C PHE A 305 36.60 11.74 -18.96
N ARG A 306 35.43 11.60 -18.33
CA ARG A 306 35.03 10.40 -17.61
C ARG A 306 33.57 10.06 -17.92
N MET A 307 33.34 8.81 -18.29
CA MET A 307 32.01 8.21 -18.37
C MET A 307 31.86 7.11 -17.33
N ARG A 308 30.67 7.01 -16.74
CA ARG A 308 30.24 5.97 -15.80
C ARG A 308 28.94 5.36 -16.29
N PHE A 309 28.85 4.05 -16.33
CA PHE A 309 27.60 3.31 -16.50
C PHE A 309 27.38 2.45 -15.25
N GLY A 310 26.15 2.30 -14.81
CA GLY A 310 25.88 1.42 -13.68
C GLY A 310 24.42 1.01 -13.56
N TYR A 311 24.17 0.16 -12.57
CA TYR A 311 22.83 -0.26 -12.16
C TYR A 311 22.71 -0.09 -10.65
N GLU A 312 21.58 0.43 -10.18
CA GLU A 312 21.29 0.61 -8.75
C GLU A 312 20.16 -0.27 -8.25
N MET A 313 20.29 -0.67 -6.99
CA MET A 313 19.25 -1.26 -6.15
C MET A 313 19.29 -0.61 -4.77
N ALA A 314 18.26 -0.76 -3.94
CA ALA A 314 18.30 -0.32 -2.55
C ALA A 314 17.82 -1.40 -1.58
N ALA A 315 18.57 -1.61 -0.51
CA ALA A 315 18.27 -2.58 0.53
C ALA A 315 19.02 -2.25 1.85
N PRO A 316 18.35 -1.68 2.87
CA PRO A 316 16.98 -1.15 2.89
C PRO A 316 16.80 0.08 1.99
N TRP A 317 15.60 0.64 1.89
CA TRP A 317 15.24 1.75 0.99
C TRP A 317 16.19 2.97 1.01
N TRP A 318 16.84 3.27 2.14
CA TRP A 318 17.78 4.39 2.28
C TRP A 318 19.22 4.06 1.87
N LEU A 319 19.56 2.79 1.68
CA LEU A 319 20.90 2.33 1.31
C LEU A 319 20.88 1.87 -0.15
N VAL A 320 21.41 2.71 -1.04
CA VAL A 320 21.50 2.46 -2.48
C VAL A 320 22.81 1.75 -2.78
N GLU A 321 22.72 0.55 -3.32
CA GLU A 321 23.84 -0.26 -3.77
C GLU A 321 23.96 -0.18 -5.30
N SER A 322 25.18 -0.02 -5.82
CA SER A 322 25.38 0.05 -7.26
C SER A 322 26.61 -0.71 -7.75
N LEU A 323 26.48 -1.28 -8.94
CA LEU A 323 27.61 -1.81 -9.70
C LEU A 323 27.88 -0.86 -10.87
N THR A 324 29.12 -0.42 -10.99
CA THR A 324 29.52 0.64 -11.94
C THR A 324 30.73 0.25 -12.77
N VAL A 325 30.75 0.76 -13.99
CA VAL A 325 31.85 0.71 -14.95
C VAL A 325 32.23 2.14 -15.31
N ASP A 326 33.46 2.55 -15.00
CA ASP A 326 33.97 3.85 -15.34
C ASP A 326 35.09 3.77 -16.39
N THR A 327 35.04 4.64 -17.40
CA THR A 327 36.03 4.68 -18.48
C THR A 327 36.32 6.10 -18.97
N ASP A 328 37.51 6.29 -19.52
CA ASP A 328 37.92 7.47 -20.30
C ASP A 328 37.88 7.21 -21.83
N PHE A 329 37.44 6.01 -22.25
CA PHE A 329 37.50 5.48 -23.61
C PHE A 329 38.90 5.29 -24.22
N ASN A 330 39.95 5.41 -23.41
CA ASN A 330 41.33 5.32 -23.89
C ASN A 330 42.13 4.29 -23.09
N GLN A 331 42.62 4.66 -21.91
CA GLN A 331 43.57 3.85 -21.15
C GLN A 331 43.02 3.36 -19.81
N ARG A 332 41.79 3.74 -19.47
CA ARG A 332 41.25 3.49 -18.15
C ARG A 332 39.90 2.78 -18.18
N LEU A 333 39.85 1.74 -17.35
CA LEU A 333 38.64 0.98 -17.06
C LEU A 333 38.63 0.66 -15.56
N VAL A 334 37.58 1.05 -14.86
CA VAL A 334 37.39 0.76 -13.43
C VAL A 334 36.03 0.12 -13.23
N LEU A 335 35.98 -1.00 -12.52
CA LEU A 335 34.74 -1.60 -12.04
C LEU A 335 34.60 -1.26 -10.56
N ALA A 336 33.43 -0.84 -10.08
CA ALA A 336 33.25 -0.58 -8.67
C ALA A 336 31.88 -1.06 -8.16
N ALA A 337 31.90 -1.75 -7.03
CA ALA A 337 30.73 -1.97 -6.20
C ALA A 337 30.66 -0.84 -5.18
N ASN A 338 29.50 -0.20 -5.05
CA ASN A 338 29.29 0.97 -4.21
C ASN A 338 28.08 0.78 -3.31
N ALA A 339 28.10 1.45 -2.15
CA ALA A 339 26.96 1.60 -1.25
C ALA A 339 26.87 3.07 -0.81
N GLU A 340 25.69 3.66 -0.96
CA GLU A 340 25.39 5.06 -0.68
C GLU A 340 24.18 5.16 0.27
N ALA A 341 24.35 5.81 1.41
CA ALA A 341 23.22 6.24 2.23
C ALA A 341 22.60 7.48 1.55
N ALA A 342 21.31 7.43 1.25
CA ALA A 342 20.61 8.46 0.49
C ALA A 342 19.35 8.91 1.23
N LEU A 343 19.11 10.22 1.22
CA LEU A 343 17.88 10.82 1.75
C LEU A 343 16.73 10.66 0.75
N PRO A 344 15.47 10.53 1.22
CA PRO A 344 14.30 10.60 0.35
C PRO A 344 14.28 11.86 -0.50
N HIS A 345 13.71 11.77 -1.70
CA HIS A 345 13.42 12.91 -2.56
C HIS A 345 12.12 13.56 -2.13
N LEU A 346 12.07 14.89 -1.96
CA LEU A 346 10.78 15.60 -1.96
C LEU A 346 10.57 16.20 -3.35
N PHE A 347 9.60 15.68 -4.09
CA PHE A 347 9.40 15.98 -5.51
C PHE A 347 9.43 17.48 -5.80
N PHE A 348 10.38 17.90 -6.64
CA PHE A 348 10.69 19.30 -7.01
C PHE A 348 11.13 20.28 -5.91
N VAL A 349 11.07 19.92 -4.62
CA VAL A 349 11.40 20.84 -3.52
C VAL A 349 12.80 20.58 -2.97
N LEU A 350 13.14 19.32 -2.65
CA LEU A 350 14.43 18.96 -2.09
C LEU A 350 15.05 17.80 -2.88
N PRO A 351 16.28 17.96 -3.42
CA PRO A 351 16.98 16.86 -4.05
C PRO A 351 17.37 15.80 -3.01
N SER A 352 17.52 14.56 -3.44
CA SER A 352 18.18 13.55 -2.60
C SER A 352 19.65 13.85 -2.51
N LEU A 353 20.16 13.85 -1.28
CA LEU A 353 21.57 13.87 -0.99
C LEU A 353 22.00 12.46 -0.65
N SER A 354 23.15 12.04 -1.17
CA SER A 354 23.78 10.78 -0.78
C SER A 354 25.25 10.94 -0.44
N VAL A 355 25.70 10.06 0.45
CA VAL A 355 27.11 9.85 0.75
C VAL A 355 27.37 8.37 0.85
N GLY A 356 28.54 7.94 0.40
CA GLY A 356 28.81 6.51 0.31
C GLY A 356 30.26 6.17 0.17
N ALA A 357 30.50 4.87 0.05
CA ALA A 357 31.79 4.30 -0.22
C ALA A 357 31.68 3.15 -1.22
N GLY A 358 32.81 2.79 -1.82
CA GLY A 358 32.87 1.68 -2.75
C GLY A 358 34.25 1.06 -2.85
N LEU A 359 34.31 -0.06 -3.56
CA LEU A 359 35.51 -0.83 -3.83
C LEU A 359 35.82 -0.76 -5.33
N PRO A 360 36.56 0.27 -5.79
CA PRO A 360 36.98 0.36 -7.18
C PRO A 360 38.11 -0.63 -7.45
N VAL A 361 37.94 -1.42 -8.50
CA VAL A 361 38.96 -2.26 -9.11
C VAL A 361 39.32 -1.61 -10.45
N GLN A 362 40.45 -0.92 -10.47
CA GLN A 362 41.03 -0.44 -11.71
C GLN A 362 41.50 -1.67 -12.48
N VAL A 363 40.95 -1.91 -13.67
CA VAL A 363 41.34 -3.03 -14.55
C VAL A 363 42.45 -2.59 -15.50
N LEU A 364 42.37 -1.36 -16.01
CA LEU A 364 43.36 -0.75 -16.89
C LEU A 364 43.87 0.58 -16.30
N PRO A 365 45.18 0.90 -16.48
CA PRO A 365 46.18 0.11 -17.20
C PRO A 365 46.75 -1.08 -16.42
N THR A 366 46.74 -1.00 -15.09
CA THR A 366 47.21 -2.06 -14.18
C THR A 366 46.11 -2.40 -13.19
N PRO A 367 45.82 -3.70 -12.98
CA PRO A 367 44.91 -4.17 -11.94
C PRO A 367 45.27 -3.64 -10.56
N THR A 368 44.42 -2.82 -9.96
CA THR A 368 44.64 -2.30 -8.60
C THR A 368 43.30 -2.10 -7.91
N VAL A 369 43.19 -2.62 -6.68
CA VAL A 369 42.02 -2.44 -5.81
C VAL A 369 42.26 -1.19 -4.97
N GLY A 370 41.26 -0.32 -4.91
CA GLY A 370 41.30 0.90 -4.12
C GLY A 370 40.10 1.03 -3.19
N MET A 371 39.94 2.24 -2.67
CA MET A 371 38.74 2.68 -1.95
C MET A 371 38.14 3.87 -2.69
N ARG A 372 36.81 3.96 -2.70
CA ARG A 372 36.07 5.07 -3.29
C ARG A 372 35.21 5.73 -2.23
N PHE A 373 35.22 7.05 -2.17
CA PHE A 373 34.23 7.85 -1.44
C PHE A 373 33.29 8.52 -2.44
N LEU A 374 32.01 8.56 -2.12
CA LEU A 374 30.94 9.05 -3.00
C LEU A 374 30.16 10.16 -2.30
N ALA A 375 29.79 11.18 -3.06
CA ALA A 375 28.78 12.14 -2.67
C ALA A 375 27.89 12.44 -3.88
N GLY A 376 26.57 12.51 -3.67
CA GLY A 376 25.60 12.71 -4.73
C GLY A 376 24.55 13.74 -4.35
N VAL A 377 24.09 14.49 -5.36
CA VAL A 377 22.86 15.28 -5.29
C VAL A 377 22.00 14.93 -6.50
N GLN A 378 20.75 14.55 -6.29
CA GLN A 378 19.87 14.07 -7.35
C GLN A 378 18.50 14.76 -7.32
N PHE A 379 18.11 15.32 -8.46
CA PHE A 379 16.77 15.78 -8.80
C PHE A 379 16.10 14.77 -9.73
N PRO A 380 15.06 14.07 -9.26
CA PRO A 380 14.59 12.83 -9.88
C PRO A 380 15.61 12.10 -10.80
N PHE A 381 15.36 12.03 -12.10
CA PHE A 381 16.21 11.37 -13.09
C PHE A 381 17.53 12.08 -13.42
N LEU A 382 17.80 13.31 -12.94
CA LEU A 382 19.04 14.07 -13.19
C LEU A 382 19.79 14.43 -11.90
N GLY A 383 21.11 14.33 -11.90
CA GLY A 383 21.89 14.68 -10.72
C GLY A 383 23.36 14.94 -11.01
N PHE A 384 24.11 15.09 -9.93
CA PHE A 384 25.55 15.17 -9.93
C PHE A 384 26.11 14.18 -8.92
N SER A 385 27.16 13.49 -9.31
CA SER A 385 27.90 12.60 -8.41
C SER A 385 29.37 12.96 -8.42
N THR A 386 29.95 13.08 -7.23
CA THR A 386 31.38 13.24 -7.01
C THR A 386 31.93 11.94 -6.45
N SER A 387 33.10 11.52 -6.93
CA SER A 387 33.81 10.38 -6.36
C SER A 387 35.29 10.68 -6.12
N VAL A 388 35.82 10.22 -5.00
CA VAL A 388 37.25 10.24 -4.69
C VAL A 388 37.75 8.80 -4.62
N ASP A 389 38.56 8.41 -5.59
CA ASP A 389 39.19 7.09 -5.63
C ASP A 389 40.61 7.19 -5.07
N ILE A 390 40.97 6.25 -4.21
CA ILE A 390 42.30 6.13 -3.60
C ILE A 390 42.82 4.73 -3.90
N PHE A 391 43.88 4.66 -4.70
CA PHE A 391 44.56 3.40 -5.00
C PHE A 391 45.87 3.34 -4.19
N PRO A 392 46.08 2.31 -3.34
CA PRO A 392 47.35 2.13 -2.65
C PRO A 392 48.44 1.79 -3.68
N GLY A 393 49.39 2.72 -3.87
CA GLY A 393 50.58 2.45 -4.66
C GLY A 393 51.55 1.53 -3.92
N LEU A 394 52.35 0.76 -4.66
CA LEU A 394 53.46 -0.03 -4.09
C LEU A 394 54.68 0.84 -3.70
N SER A 395 54.66 2.13 -4.06
CA SER A 395 55.68 3.13 -3.75
C SER A 395 55.06 4.36 -3.04
N PRO A 396 55.71 4.94 -2.00
CA PRO A 396 55.25 6.15 -1.32
C PRO A 396 55.06 7.38 -2.22
N GLN A 397 55.62 7.37 -3.44
CA GLN A 397 55.44 8.42 -4.45
C GLN A 397 54.23 8.19 -5.38
N GLU A 398 53.53 7.05 -5.25
CA GLU A 398 52.45 6.63 -6.15
C GLU A 398 51.08 6.56 -5.45
N GLY A 399 50.83 7.43 -4.48
CA GLY A 399 49.47 7.67 -3.98
C GLY A 399 48.62 8.30 -5.09
N ARG A 400 47.99 7.48 -5.93
CA ARG A 400 47.09 7.95 -7.01
C ARG A 400 45.70 8.12 -6.43
N TYR A 401 45.40 9.36 -6.03
CA TYR A 401 44.02 9.77 -5.82
C TYR A 401 43.44 10.33 -7.12
N GLN A 402 42.13 10.13 -7.33
CA GLN A 402 41.39 10.76 -8.42
C GLN A 402 40.08 11.31 -7.88
N VAL A 403 39.76 12.55 -8.25
CA VAL A 403 38.48 13.19 -7.97
C VAL A 403 37.72 13.30 -9.27
N ALA A 404 36.53 12.72 -9.35
CA ALA A 404 35.64 12.86 -10.51
C ALA A 404 34.38 13.62 -10.12
N LEU A 405 33.89 14.47 -11.03
CA LEU A 405 32.59 15.12 -10.95
C LEU A 405 31.82 14.78 -12.23
N LEU A 406 30.68 14.10 -12.08
CA LEU A 406 29.87 13.60 -13.18
C LEU A 406 28.45 14.19 -13.09
N GLY A 407 27.93 14.70 -14.20
CA GLY A 407 26.50 14.85 -14.39
C GLY A 407 25.88 13.49 -14.66
N ARG A 408 24.78 13.15 -14.00
CA ARG A 408 24.19 11.82 -13.96
C ARG A 408 22.76 11.83 -14.46
N LEU A 409 22.43 10.87 -15.33
CA LEU A 409 21.07 10.55 -15.78
C LEU A 409 20.74 9.13 -15.32
N SER A 410 19.67 9.00 -14.55
CA SER A 410 19.11 7.74 -14.05
C SER A 410 17.79 7.48 -14.77
N LEU A 411 17.59 6.25 -15.25
CA LEU A 411 16.40 5.85 -16.02
C LEU A 411 15.44 5.08 -15.12
#